data_AF-A0A9Q4F1N3-F1
#
_entry.id   AF-A0A9Q4F1N3-F1
#
_cell.length_a   1.000
_cell.length_b   1.000
_cell.length_c   1.000
_cell.angle_alpha   90.00
_cell.angle_beta   90.00
_cell.angle_gamma   90.00
#
_symmetry.space_group_name_H-M   'P 1'
#
loop_
_entity.id
_entity.type
_entity.pdbx_description
1 polymer ?
#
loop_
_entity_poly.entity_id
_entity_poly.type
_entity_poly.pdbx_seq_one_letter_code
_entity_poly.pdbx_strand_id
1 'polypeptide(L)' 'MYVGIGSEKGKKVSDEDAFSYACERINNGTEREQEAFMQIMKETESFYMAVISVVLWYFSGNWVYEEVDP' A
#
# COMPACT_ATOMS: atom_id res chain seq x y z
N MET A 1 7.19 0.54 9.64
CA MET A 1 7.24 1.67 8.66
C MET A 1 7.73 1.18 7.31
N TYR A 2 7.27 1.77 6.21
CA TYR A 2 7.72 1.43 4.86
C TYR A 2 8.75 2.43 4.33
N VAL A 3 9.89 1.92 3.85
CA VAL A 3 10.99 2.70 3.28
C VAL A 3 11.13 2.39 1.79
N GLY A 4 11.03 3.44 0.97
CA GLY A 4 11.11 3.31 -0.48
C GLY A 4 12.53 3.00 -0.94
N ILE A 5 12.64 2.06 -1.87
CA ILE A 5 13.86 1.69 -2.60
C ILE A 5 13.64 1.90 -4.10
N GLY A 6 14.67 1.73 -4.95
CA GLY A 6 14.49 1.82 -6.41
C GLY A 6 13.83 3.12 -6.86
N SER A 7 12.67 3.01 -7.54
CA SER A 7 11.89 4.18 -8.00
C SER A 7 11.24 4.99 -6.87
N GLU A 8 11.11 4.42 -5.68
CA GLU A 8 10.52 5.05 -4.50
C GLU A 8 11.58 5.57 -3.52
N LYS A 9 12.87 5.50 -3.89
CA LYS A 9 14.00 5.87 -3.02
C LYS A 9 13.85 7.27 -2.43
N GLY A 10 14.01 7.36 -1.11
CA GLY A 10 13.93 8.61 -0.35
C GLY A 10 12.56 8.87 0.30
N LYS A 11 11.56 8.04 0.01
CA LYS A 11 10.26 8.09 0.68
C LYS A 11 10.23 7.22 1.93
N LYS A 12 9.48 7.68 2.93
CA LYS A 12 9.19 6.97 4.16
C LYS A 12 7.71 7.15 4.47
N VAL A 13 7.02 6.05 4.76
CA VAL A 13 5.58 6.04 5.07
C VAL A 13 5.40 5.31 6.40
N SER A 14 4.73 5.94 7.35
CA SER A 14 4.41 5.33 8.65
C SER A 14 3.36 4.22 8.46
N ASP A 15 3.23 3.32 9.44
CA ASP A 15 2.23 2.25 9.35
C ASP A 15 0.80 2.81 9.46
N GLU A 16 0.63 3.92 10.19
CA GLU A 16 -0.62 4.66 10.32
C GLU A 16 -1.05 5.31 8.99
N ASP A 17 -0.08 5.82 8.22
CA ASP A 17 -0.35 6.50 6.95
C ASP A 17 -0.43 5.55 5.74
N ALA A 18 0.04 4.31 5.89
CA ALA A 18 0.26 3.37 4.77
C ALA A 18 -0.97 3.17 3.88
N PHE A 19 -2.15 2.99 4.48
CA PHE A 19 -3.38 2.79 3.71
C PHE A 19 -3.81 4.06 2.94
N SER A 20 -3.72 5.22 3.59
CA SER A 20 -4.08 6.50 2.96
C SER A 20 -3.13 6.83 1.80
N TYR A 21 -1.84 6.59 1.99
CA TYR A 21 -0.82 6.75 0.96
C TYR A 21 -1.10 5.83 -0.23
N ALA A 22 -1.34 4.53 0.00
CA ALA A 22 -1.67 3.59 -1.07
C ALA A 22 -2.91 4.03 -1.86
N CYS A 23 -3.98 4.43 -1.16
CA CYS A 23 -5.20 4.93 -1.81
C CYS A 23 -4.95 6.14 -2.71
N GLU A 24 -4.23 7.16 -2.22
CA GLU A 24 -3.91 8.35 -3.00
C GLU A 24 -3.09 8.00 -4.26
N ARG A 25 -2.10 7.12 -4.12
CA ARG A 25 -1.24 6.72 -5.22
C ARG A 25 -1.98 5.91 -6.27
N ILE A 26 -2.85 4.98 -5.85
CA ILE A 26 -3.68 4.17 -6.76
C ILE A 26 -4.71 5.04 -7.48
N ASN A 27 -5.35 5.97 -6.77
CA ASN A 27 -6.35 6.87 -7.37
C ASN A 27 -5.75 7.74 -8.49
N ASN A 28 -4.48 8.12 -8.36
CA ASN A 28 -3.73 8.87 -9.37
C ASN A 28 -2.86 7.98 -10.28
N GLY A 29 -2.99 6.66 -10.14
CA GLY A 29 -2.21 5.65 -10.87
C GLY A 29 -2.87 5.23 -12.18
N THR A 30 -2.47 4.06 -12.65
CA THR A 30 -2.98 3.42 -13.86
C THR A 30 -4.35 2.78 -13.63
N GLU A 31 -5.13 2.61 -14.70
CA GLU A 31 -6.41 1.86 -14.65
C GLU A 31 -6.23 0.46 -14.05
N ARG A 32 -5.10 -0.20 -14.36
CA ARG A 32 -4.77 -1.52 -13.81
C ARG A 32 -4.59 -1.52 -12.29
N GLU A 33 -3.98 -0.47 -11.73
CA GLU A 33 -3.85 -0.33 -10.28
C GLU A 33 -5.21 -0.09 -9.62
N GLN A 34 -6.08 0.70 -10.25
CA GLN A 34 -7.45 0.93 -9.78
C GLN A 34 -8.29 -0.36 -9.84
N GLU A 35 -8.18 -1.13 -10.92
CA GLU A 35 -8.83 -2.45 -11.05
C GLU A 35 -8.36 -3.43 -9.98
N ALA A 36 -7.04 -3.49 -9.72
CA ALA A 36 -6.48 -4.34 -8.67
C ALA A 36 -7.01 -3.97 -7.28
N PHE A 37 -7.08 -2.67 -6.97
CA PHE A 37 -7.72 -2.18 -5.74
C PHE A 37 -9.18 -2.62 -5.65
N MET A 38 -9.97 -2.42 -6.71
CA MET A 38 -11.38 -2.81 -6.73
C MET A 38 -11.57 -4.32 -6.60
N GLN A 39 -10.64 -5.11 -7.12
CA GLN A 39 -10.64 -6.56 -6.96
C GLN A 39 -10.41 -6.95 -5.50
N ILE A 40 -9.37 -6.40 -4.85
CA ILE A 40 -9.10 -6.61 -3.42
C ILE A 40 -10.34 -6.28 -2.59
N MET A 41 -10.94 -5.11 -2.80
CA MET A 41 -12.14 -4.68 -2.06
C MET A 41 -13.34 -5.63 -2.21
N LYS A 42 -13.48 -6.30 -3.37
CA LYS A 42 -14.57 -7.25 -3.65
C LYS A 42 -14.33 -8.64 -3.08
N GLU A 43 -13.07 -9.08 -3.04
CA GLU A 43 -12.70 -10.46 -2.70
C GLU A 43 -12.43 -10.66 -1.21
N THR A 44 -12.10 -9.59 -0.47
CA THR A 44 -11.82 -9.68 0.97
C THR A 44 -13.08 -9.83 1.81
N GLU A 45 -12.97 -10.61 2.89
CA GLU A 45 -14.08 -10.94 3.80
C GLU A 45 -14.57 -9.78 4.69
N SER A 46 -13.75 -8.74 4.84
CA SER A 46 -14.09 -7.56 5.66
C SER A 46 -13.30 -6.34 5.23
N PHE A 47 -13.78 -5.15 5.59
CA PHE A 47 -13.06 -3.90 5.33
C PHE A 47 -11.67 -3.87 5.98
N TYR A 48 -11.54 -4.45 7.18
CA TYR A 48 -10.25 -4.56 7.86
C TYR A 48 -9.25 -5.38 7.05
N MET A 49 -9.68 -6.55 6.55
CA MET A 49 -8.85 -7.38 5.68
C MET A 49 -8.57 -6.70 4.33
N ALA A 50 -9.51 -5.92 3.80
CA ALA A 50 -9.31 -5.11 2.60
C ALA A 50 -8.18 -4.09 2.80
N VAL A 51 -8.20 -3.34 3.90
CA VAL A 51 -7.17 -2.35 4.24
C VAL A 51 -5.78 -2.99 4.29
N ILE A 52 -5.65 -4.10 5.03
CA ILE A 52 -4.38 -4.84 5.11
C ILE A 52 -3.93 -5.32 3.74
N SER A 53 -4.85 -5.90 2.95
CA SER A 53 -4.52 -6.47 1.64
C SER A 53 -4.07 -5.40 0.64
N VAL A 54 -4.70 -4.22 0.64
CA VAL A 54 -4.27 -3.08 -0.19
C VAL A 54 -2.87 -2.63 0.19
N VAL A 55 -2.59 -2.49 1.49
CA VAL A 55 -1.25 -2.09 1.98
C VAL A 55 -0.21 -3.12 1.55
N LEU A 56 -0.42 -4.39 1.86
CA LEU A 56 0.53 -5.45 1.50
C LEU A 56 0.77 -5.51 -0.01
N TRP A 57 -0.29 -5.41 -0.82
CA TRP A 57 -0.16 -5.41 -2.26
C TRP A 57 0.64 -4.21 -2.77
N TYR A 58 0.29 -2.99 -2.36
CA TYR A 58 0.93 -1.78 -2.84
C TYR A 58 2.42 -1.71 -2.45
N PHE A 59 2.73 -2.05 -1.20
CA PHE A 59 4.10 -2.02 -0.67
C PHE A 59 4.92 -3.28 -1.00
N SER A 60 4.37 -4.24 -1.77
CA SER A 60 5.12 -5.43 -2.23
C SER A 60 6.21 -5.13 -3.29
N GLY A 61 6.17 -3.93 -3.88
CA GLY A 61 7.09 -3.51 -4.92
C GLY A 61 8.39 -2.91 -4.38
N ASN A 62 8.66 -1.67 -4.78
CA ASN A 62 9.90 -0.95 -4.47
C ASN A 62 9.92 -0.39 -3.03
N TRP A 63 9.56 -1.21 -2.04
CA TRP A 63 9.51 -0.83 -0.63
C TRP A 63 10.11 -1.95 0.25
N VAL A 64 10.68 -1.54 1.38
CA VAL A 64 11.13 -2.44 2.45
C VAL A 64 10.40 -2.05 3.72
N TYR A 65 9.94 -3.04 4.48
CA TYR A 65 9.35 -2.80 5.80
C TYR A 65 10.47 -2.78 6.85
N GLU A 66 10.55 -1.70 7.62
CA GLU A 66 11.42 -1.57 8.78
C GLU A 66 10.53 -1.56 10.03
N GLU A 67 10.72 -2.56 10.90
CA GLU A 67 10.15 -2.54 12.25
C GLU A 67 10.79 -1.37 12.99
N VAL A 68 9.96 -0.46 13.50
CA VAL A 68 10.44 0.61 14.37
C VAL A 68 10.56 -0.02 15.75
N ASP A 69 11.80 -0.30 16.18
CA ASP A 69 12.05 -0.69 17.57
C ASP A 69 11.53 0.43 18.51
N PRO A 70 10.73 0.08 19.55
CA PRO A 70 10.07 1.03 20.42
C PRO A 70 11.01 1.86 21.32
#